data_AF-A0A5C4KT13-F1
#
_entry.id   AF-A0A5C4KT13-F1
#
_cell.length_a   1.000
_cell.length_b   1.000
_cell.length_c   1.000
_cell.angle_alpha   90.00
_cell.angle_beta   90.00
_cell.angle_gamma   90.00
#
_symmetry.space_group_name_H-M   'P 1'
#
loop_
_entity.id
_entity.type
_entity.pdbx_description
1 polymer ?
#
loop_
_entity_poly.entity_id
_entity_poly.type
_entity_poly.pdbx_seq_one_letter_code
_entity_poly.pdbx_strand_id
1 'polypeptide(L)'
;MLTTQAISFTGESLPRCLVGHLIDPQLVEVEATAQTAALAAANLNFTMQKQTQTNWCWAAVSASVGNYYGTGNWTQCGVASTQLDRNCCSQPGPCNVYGYLDSALQTTRSYNGMNQGSLQMSAIQNQINMGRPVGLRCAWYGGGAHFLAIYGTNGNYVLIADSIYGYSTRALNSFPGSYNGGGNWTHTYFTAKN
;
A
#
# COMPACT_ATOMS: atom_id res chain seq x y z
N MET A 1 34.29 -45.90 -24.65
CA MET A 1 35.05 -45.54 -25.87
C MET A 1 34.08 -44.82 -26.81
N LEU A 2 34.52 -43.69 -27.35
CA LEU A 2 33.77 -42.88 -28.31
C LEU A 2 33.37 -43.71 -29.53
N THR A 3 32.21 -43.42 -30.14
CA THR A 3 32.17 -43.10 -31.58
C THR A 3 30.80 -42.55 -31.99
N THR A 4 30.89 -41.72 -33.02
CA THR A 4 29.98 -40.68 -33.45
C THR A 4 29.40 -41.08 -34.81
N GLN A 5 28.09 -40.86 -34.98
CA GLN A 5 27.38 -40.46 -36.21
C GLN A 5 27.35 -41.28 -37.51
N ALA A 6 26.09 -41.44 -37.97
CA ALA A 6 25.49 -40.98 -39.24
C ALA A 6 25.45 -41.89 -40.49
N ILE A 7 24.48 -41.48 -41.34
CA ILE A 7 24.19 -41.84 -42.75
C ILE A 7 23.09 -42.92 -42.83
N SER A 8 21.97 -42.77 -43.56
CA SER A 8 21.77 -42.14 -44.87
C SER A 8 20.32 -41.71 -45.08
N PHE A 9 20.11 -40.58 -45.75
CA PHE A 9 18.88 -40.24 -46.46
C PHE A 9 19.06 -40.61 -47.94
N THR A 10 18.15 -41.40 -48.49
CA THR A 10 17.91 -41.47 -49.95
C THR A 10 16.46 -41.03 -50.17
N GLY A 11 16.31 -39.89 -50.85
CA GLY A 11 15.01 -39.34 -51.22
C GLY A 11 14.42 -40.08 -52.42
N GLU A 12 13.10 -40.30 -52.37
CA GLU A 12 12.28 -40.42 -53.57
C GLU A 12 11.29 -39.26 -53.62
N SER A 13 11.19 -38.69 -54.81
CA SER A 13 10.47 -37.49 -55.19
C SER A 13 8.96 -37.66 -55.16
N LEU A 14 8.25 -36.72 -54.52
CA LEU A 14 6.79 -36.59 -54.63
C LEU A 14 6.38 -35.61 -55.75
N PRO A 15 5.29 -35.90 -56.49
CA PRO A 15 4.91 -35.20 -57.71
C PRO A 15 4.38 -33.77 -57.51
N ARG A 16 4.73 -32.91 -58.46
CA ARG A 16 4.30 -31.52 -58.61
C ARG A 16 2.83 -31.42 -59.01
N CYS A 17 1.92 -31.34 -58.05
CA CYS A 17 0.54 -30.89 -58.27
C CYS A 17 -0.04 -30.26 -56.99
N LEU A 18 0.63 -29.25 -56.41
CA LEU A 18 -0.05 -28.25 -55.58
C LEU A 18 0.87 -27.03 -55.41
N VAL A 19 0.90 -26.21 -56.46
CA VAL A 19 1.39 -24.84 -56.34
C VAL A 19 0.32 -24.02 -55.63
N GLY A 20 0.71 -23.31 -54.58
CA GLY A 20 -0.03 -22.16 -54.09
C GLY A 20 -1.03 -22.47 -52.98
N HIS A 21 -0.54 -22.68 -51.75
CA HIS A 21 -1.26 -22.17 -50.60
C HIS A 21 -0.40 -21.09 -49.96
N LEU A 22 -0.91 -19.88 -50.05
CA LEU A 22 -0.39 -18.65 -49.49
C LEU A 22 -0.02 -18.92 -48.03
N ILE A 23 1.27 -18.72 -47.68
CA ILE A 23 1.61 -18.49 -46.29
C ILE A 23 0.92 -17.17 -45.95
N ASP A 24 -0.20 -17.27 -45.24
CA ASP A 24 -0.89 -16.12 -44.68
C ASP A 24 0.07 -15.45 -43.68
N PRO A 25 0.55 -14.22 -43.95
CA PRO A 25 1.43 -13.51 -43.03
C PRO A 25 0.74 -13.09 -41.74
N GLN A 26 -0.58 -13.31 -41.59
CA GLN A 26 -1.37 -12.77 -40.47
C GLN A 26 -1.35 -13.60 -39.18
N LEU A 27 -0.59 -14.69 -39.11
CA LEU A 27 -0.55 -15.55 -37.90
C LEU A 27 0.63 -15.29 -36.95
N VAL A 28 1.34 -14.16 -37.09
CA VAL A 28 2.48 -13.80 -36.21
C VAL A 28 2.20 -12.59 -35.28
N GLU A 29 1.11 -11.84 -35.44
CA GLU A 29 0.89 -10.61 -34.64
C GLU A 29 -0.28 -10.68 -33.64
N VAL A 30 -0.51 -11.86 -33.05
CA VAL A 30 -1.10 -11.91 -31.70
C VAL A 30 0.03 -12.06 -30.67
N GLU A 31 1.04 -11.19 -30.79
CA GLU A 31 1.81 -10.80 -29.62
C GLU A 31 0.82 -10.20 -28.63
N ALA A 32 0.67 -10.89 -27.51
CA ALA A 32 -0.09 -10.44 -26.37
C ALA A 32 0.43 -9.06 -25.95
N THR A 33 -0.21 -8.01 -26.46
CA THR A 33 -0.26 -6.73 -25.78
C THR A 33 -1.11 -6.98 -24.53
N ALA A 34 -0.46 -7.52 -23.49
CA ALA A 34 -0.83 -7.18 -22.14
C ALA A 34 -0.70 -5.66 -22.06
N GLN A 35 -1.77 -4.97 -22.48
CA GLN A 35 -1.91 -3.55 -22.30
C GLN A 35 -1.83 -3.38 -20.80
N THR A 36 -0.66 -2.92 -20.33
CA THR A 36 -0.48 -2.55 -18.94
C THR A 36 -1.42 -1.37 -18.77
N ALA A 37 -2.66 -1.64 -18.33
CA ALA A 37 -3.62 -0.59 -18.05
C ALA A 37 -2.89 0.37 -17.12
N ALA A 38 -2.72 1.62 -17.56
CA ALA A 38 -2.04 2.62 -16.77
C ALA A 38 -2.69 2.64 -15.38
N LEU A 39 -1.90 2.42 -14.34
CA LEU A 39 -2.39 2.33 -12.96
C LEU A 39 -3.13 3.63 -12.62
N ALA A 40 -4.46 3.54 -12.53
CA ALA A 40 -5.33 4.72 -12.41
C ALA A 40 -5.04 5.49 -11.11
N ALA A 41 -5.10 6.82 -11.20
CA ALA A 41 -5.00 7.68 -10.05
C ALA A 41 -6.34 7.73 -9.30
N ALA A 42 -6.29 7.61 -7.98
CA ALA A 42 -7.44 7.71 -7.09
C ALA A 42 -7.00 8.28 -5.76
N ASN A 43 -7.84 9.12 -5.15
CA ASN A 43 -7.61 9.61 -3.79
C ASN A 43 -8.92 9.73 -3.03
N LEU A 44 -8.82 9.59 -1.71
CA LEU A 44 -9.92 9.76 -0.77
C LEU A 44 -9.93 11.20 -0.27
N ASN A 45 -11.12 11.73 0.04
CA ASN A 45 -11.26 12.98 0.78
C ASN A 45 -10.92 12.78 2.27
N PHE A 46 -9.68 12.36 2.53
CA PHE A 46 -9.16 12.01 3.83
C PHE A 46 -8.35 13.19 4.38
N THR A 47 -8.67 13.62 5.60
CA THR A 47 -7.94 14.69 6.28
C THR A 47 -7.19 14.13 7.49
N MET A 48 -5.87 14.26 7.49
CA MET A 48 -5.00 13.93 8.61
C MET A 48 -4.95 15.07 9.63
N GLN A 49 -5.18 14.72 10.90
CA GLN A 49 -4.90 15.61 12.03
C GLN A 49 -3.39 15.70 12.25
N LYS A 50 -2.88 16.92 12.44
CA LYS A 50 -1.50 17.13 12.94
C LYS A 50 -1.40 16.61 14.36
N GLN A 51 -0.38 15.81 14.67
CA GLN A 51 -0.25 15.25 16.01
C GLN A 51 0.04 16.35 17.04
N THR A 52 -0.64 16.30 18.18
CA THR A 52 -0.53 17.33 19.23
C THR A 52 0.47 16.98 20.33
N GLN A 53 0.97 15.74 20.35
CA GLN A 53 2.03 15.28 21.24
C GLN A 53 3.08 14.50 20.44
N THR A 54 4.31 14.45 20.95
CA THR A 54 5.45 13.88 20.20
C THR A 54 5.32 12.37 19.95
N ASN A 55 4.63 11.64 20.83
CA ASN A 55 4.44 10.19 20.72
C ASN A 55 3.03 9.77 20.25
N TRP A 56 2.19 10.72 19.79
CA TRP A 56 0.77 10.48 19.48
C TRP A 56 0.45 10.27 18.00
N CYS A 57 1.41 9.82 17.19
CA CYS A 57 1.14 9.46 15.80
C CYS A 57 0.03 8.40 15.66
N TRP A 58 -0.01 7.43 16.58
CA TRP A 58 -1.06 6.40 16.63
C TRP A 58 -2.46 6.98 16.89
N ALA A 59 -2.56 7.97 17.79
CA ALA A 59 -3.82 8.65 18.09
C ALA A 59 -4.25 9.58 16.95
N ALA A 60 -3.30 10.27 16.32
CA ALA A 60 -3.57 11.16 15.20
C ALA A 60 -4.11 10.40 13.97
N VAL A 61 -3.44 9.31 13.59
CA VAL A 61 -3.88 8.48 12.45
C VAL A 61 -5.26 7.87 12.73
N SER A 62 -5.44 7.20 13.87
CA SER A 62 -6.71 6.53 14.19
C SER A 62 -7.89 7.49 14.34
N ALA A 63 -7.71 8.66 14.96
CA ALA A 63 -8.74 9.69 15.04
C ALA A 63 -9.12 10.22 13.65
N SER A 64 -8.13 10.46 12.79
CA SER A 64 -8.35 10.90 11.41
C SER A 64 -9.14 9.87 10.60
N VAL A 65 -8.81 8.59 10.72
CA VAL A 65 -9.52 7.49 10.06
C VAL A 65 -10.96 7.35 10.58
N GLY A 66 -11.17 7.39 11.89
CA GLY A 66 -12.52 7.33 12.46
C GLY A 66 -13.42 8.48 11.99
N ASN A 67 -12.86 9.70 11.98
CA ASN A 67 -13.58 10.88 11.48
C ASN A 67 -13.88 10.79 9.97
N TYR A 68 -12.94 10.26 9.18
CA TYR A 68 -13.15 10.01 7.76
C TYR A 68 -14.34 9.07 7.51
N TYR A 69 -14.48 8.00 8.30
CA TYR A 69 -15.63 7.10 8.20
C TYR A 69 -16.92 7.62 8.86
N GLY A 70 -16.86 8.76 9.57
CA GLY A 70 -17.96 9.28 10.35
C GLY A 70 -18.39 8.33 11.48
N THR A 71 -17.45 7.59 12.07
CA THR A 71 -17.72 6.69 13.21
C THR A 71 -17.73 7.43 14.54
N GLY A 72 -17.74 8.76 14.54
CA GLY A 72 -17.71 9.60 15.74
C GLY A 72 -16.99 10.92 15.47
N ASN A 73 -16.87 11.73 16.52
CA ASN A 73 -16.08 12.96 16.55
C ASN A 73 -14.82 12.71 17.37
N TRP A 74 -13.81 12.12 16.74
CA TRP A 74 -12.60 11.64 17.41
C TRP A 74 -11.55 12.74 17.53
N THR A 75 -11.05 12.91 18.76
CA THR A 75 -9.87 13.72 19.07
C THR A 75 -8.72 12.82 19.48
N GLN A 76 -7.47 13.24 19.25
CA GLN A 76 -6.29 12.50 19.68
C GLN A 76 -6.29 12.25 21.19
N CYS A 77 -6.65 13.25 21.98
CA CYS A 77 -6.69 13.10 23.43
C CYS A 77 -7.82 12.18 23.89
N GLY A 78 -8.96 12.12 23.19
CA GLY A 78 -10.04 11.18 23.49
C GLY A 78 -9.64 9.73 23.21
N VAL A 79 -8.95 9.51 22.08
CA VAL A 79 -8.35 8.21 21.76
C VAL A 79 -7.32 7.82 22.81
N ALA A 80 -6.40 8.73 23.16
CA ALA A 80 -5.39 8.47 24.18
C ALA A 80 -6.01 8.21 25.57
N SER A 81 -7.05 8.97 25.93
CA SER A 81 -7.74 8.83 27.21
C SER A 81 -8.38 7.46 27.35
N THR A 82 -9.00 6.98 26.27
CA THR A 82 -9.64 5.66 26.22
C THR A 82 -8.60 4.54 26.31
N GLN A 83 -7.50 4.67 25.58
CA GLN A 83 -6.46 3.64 25.50
C GLN A 83 -5.63 3.52 26.78
N LEU A 84 -5.48 4.60 27.52
CA LEU A 84 -4.65 4.67 28.73
C LEU A 84 -5.45 4.72 30.03
N ASP A 85 -6.79 4.67 29.93
CA ASP A 85 -7.73 4.82 31.06
C ASP A 85 -7.38 6.02 31.95
N ARG A 86 -7.25 7.20 31.33
CA ARG A 86 -6.77 8.44 31.97
C ARG A 86 -7.33 9.67 31.29
N ASN A 87 -7.48 10.79 32.01
CA ASN A 87 -7.81 12.08 31.39
C ASN A 87 -6.61 12.71 30.66
N CYS A 88 -6.42 12.34 29.39
CA CYS A 88 -5.34 12.87 28.54
C CYS A 88 -5.70 14.19 27.86
N CYS A 89 -6.96 14.62 27.88
CA CYS A 89 -7.38 15.88 27.28
C CYS A 89 -7.01 17.08 28.16
N SER A 90 -7.13 16.94 29.48
CA SER A 90 -6.71 17.99 30.42
C SER A 90 -5.23 17.88 30.80
N GLN A 91 -4.67 16.67 30.79
CA GLN A 91 -3.30 16.40 31.23
C GLN A 91 -2.56 15.50 30.22
N PRO A 92 -2.16 16.03 29.04
CA PRO A 92 -1.60 15.21 27.99
C PRO A 92 -0.16 14.73 28.27
N GLY A 93 0.59 15.41 29.15
CA GLY A 93 1.98 15.09 29.46
C GLY A 93 2.19 13.63 29.91
N PRO A 94 1.52 13.16 30.98
CA PRO A 94 1.58 11.76 31.42
C PRO A 94 1.02 10.74 30.41
N CYS A 95 0.36 11.20 29.35
CA CYS A 95 -0.19 10.37 28.29
C CYS A 95 0.68 10.37 27.02
N ASN A 96 1.74 11.18 26.96
CA ASN A 96 2.62 11.29 25.79
C ASN A 96 3.55 10.06 25.68
N VAL A 97 2.95 8.90 25.41
CA VAL A 97 3.62 7.60 25.32
C VAL A 97 3.42 6.98 23.94
N TYR A 98 4.28 6.02 23.59
CA TYR A 98 4.08 5.18 22.41
C TYR A 98 2.80 4.34 22.54
N GLY A 99 2.18 4.03 21.41
CA GLY A 99 0.95 3.26 21.36
C GLY A 99 0.86 2.39 20.10
N TYR A 100 -0.22 1.64 20.02
CA TYR A 100 -0.46 0.64 18.98
C TYR A 100 -1.61 1.09 18.08
N LEU A 101 -1.37 1.13 16.76
CA LEU A 101 -2.36 1.67 15.82
C LEU A 101 -3.59 0.76 15.67
N ASP A 102 -3.44 -0.56 15.76
CA ASP A 102 -4.54 -1.52 15.74
C ASP A 102 -5.54 -1.28 16.88
N SER A 103 -5.05 -1.17 18.12
CA SER A 103 -5.90 -0.87 19.29
C SER A 103 -6.53 0.53 19.21
N ALA A 104 -5.79 1.51 18.68
CA ALA A 104 -6.32 2.86 18.47
C ALA A 104 -7.41 2.90 17.38
N LEU A 105 -7.24 2.14 16.28
CA LEU A 105 -8.26 1.98 15.25
C LEU A 105 -9.49 1.22 15.77
N GLN A 106 -9.32 0.26 16.70
CA GLN A 106 -10.46 -0.37 17.38
C GLN A 106 -11.23 0.65 18.21
N THR A 107 -10.53 1.51 18.95
CA THR A 107 -11.15 2.63 19.71
C THR A 107 -11.99 3.50 18.80
N THR A 108 -11.47 3.85 17.62
CA THR A 108 -12.20 4.69 16.66
C THR A 108 -13.17 3.92 15.75
N ARG A 109 -13.46 2.65 16.07
CA ARG A 109 -14.38 1.78 15.31
C ARG A 109 -14.03 1.70 13.83
N SER A 110 -12.74 1.61 13.53
CA SER A 110 -12.23 1.66 12.17
C SER A 110 -11.20 0.59 11.80
N TYR A 111 -10.98 -0.39 12.67
CA TYR A 111 -10.00 -1.47 12.47
C TYR A 111 -10.56 -2.64 11.65
N ASN A 112 -9.84 -3.09 10.62
CA ASN A 112 -10.24 -4.24 9.80
C ASN A 112 -9.10 -5.26 9.59
N GLY A 113 -8.15 -5.33 10.52
CA GLY A 113 -7.04 -6.28 10.48
C GLY A 113 -5.67 -5.64 10.25
N MET A 114 -4.62 -6.44 10.40
CA MET A 114 -3.22 -6.04 10.27
C MET A 114 -2.41 -7.16 9.63
N ASN A 115 -1.49 -6.79 8.73
CA ASN A 115 -0.47 -7.68 8.19
C ASN A 115 0.93 -7.15 8.51
N GLN A 116 1.90 -8.06 8.59
CA GLN A 116 3.31 -7.70 8.58
C GLN A 116 3.75 -7.32 7.16
N GLY A 117 4.68 -6.37 7.07
CA GLY A 117 5.26 -5.89 5.82
C GLY A 117 4.40 -4.89 5.05
N SER A 118 4.89 -4.57 3.85
CA SER A 118 4.26 -3.66 2.90
C SER A 118 3.24 -4.35 1.99
N LEU A 119 2.46 -3.54 1.27
CA LEU A 119 1.55 -4.01 0.25
C LEU A 119 2.10 -3.77 -1.16
N GLN A 120 1.69 -4.63 -2.09
CA GLN A 120 1.83 -4.39 -3.52
C GLN A 120 0.85 -3.30 -3.99
N MET A 121 1.19 -2.60 -5.07
CA MET A 121 0.39 -1.47 -5.58
C MET A 121 -1.08 -1.86 -5.85
N SER A 122 -1.32 -3.02 -6.45
CA SER A 122 -2.67 -3.51 -6.74
C SER A 122 -3.52 -3.69 -5.47
N ALA A 123 -2.92 -4.18 -4.38
CA ALA A 123 -3.61 -4.32 -3.10
C ALA A 123 -3.94 -2.95 -2.48
N ILE A 124 -3.05 -1.97 -2.60
CA ILE A 124 -3.30 -0.59 -2.14
C ILE A 124 -4.44 0.02 -2.95
N GLN A 125 -4.38 -0.06 -4.29
CA GLN A 125 -5.45 0.43 -5.17
C GLN A 125 -6.81 -0.20 -4.84
N ASN A 126 -6.86 -1.50 -4.56
CA ASN A 126 -8.08 -2.15 -4.14
C ASN A 126 -8.66 -1.52 -2.86
N GLN A 127 -7.84 -1.23 -1.85
CA GLN A 127 -8.30 -0.54 -0.64
C GLN A 127 -8.82 0.87 -0.95
N ILE A 128 -8.06 1.65 -1.74
CA ILE A 128 -8.48 3.01 -2.12
C ILE A 128 -9.77 3.00 -2.92
N ASN A 129 -9.94 2.09 -3.87
CA ASN A 129 -11.16 1.95 -4.67
C ASN A 129 -12.37 1.53 -3.83
N MET A 130 -12.15 0.83 -2.71
CA MET A 130 -13.18 0.52 -1.72
C MET A 130 -13.46 1.67 -0.75
N GLY A 131 -12.82 2.84 -0.92
CA GLY A 131 -12.96 3.98 -0.01
C GLY A 131 -12.24 3.78 1.32
N ARG A 132 -11.14 3.00 1.36
CA ARG A 132 -10.46 2.61 2.60
C ARG A 132 -9.04 3.15 2.66
N PRO A 133 -8.73 4.14 3.52
CA PRO A 133 -7.35 4.53 3.76
C PRO A 133 -6.59 3.37 4.42
N VAL A 134 -5.31 3.22 4.08
CA VAL A 134 -4.46 2.14 4.61
C VAL A 134 -3.49 2.72 5.62
N GLY A 135 -3.53 2.24 6.87
CA GLY A 135 -2.52 2.61 7.85
C GLY A 135 -1.22 1.82 7.63
N LEU A 136 -0.08 2.39 8.01
CA LEU A 136 1.19 1.66 8.00
C LEU A 136 2.13 2.11 9.11
N ARG A 137 3.06 1.22 9.49
CA ARG A 137 4.13 1.50 10.44
C ARG A 137 5.48 1.61 9.74
N CYS A 138 6.02 2.82 9.71
CA CYS A 138 7.41 3.08 9.33
C CYS A 138 8.30 2.94 10.55
N ALA A 139 9.19 1.94 10.58
CA ALA A 139 10.25 1.84 11.58
C ALA A 139 11.48 2.59 11.06
N TRP A 140 11.84 3.71 11.69
CA TRP A 140 12.93 4.56 11.20
C TRP A 140 14.28 3.89 11.35
N TYR A 141 15.20 4.18 10.42
CA TYR A 141 16.59 3.73 10.54
C TYR A 141 17.28 4.34 11.77
N GLY A 142 16.91 5.56 12.15
CA GLY A 142 17.39 6.23 13.37
C GLY A 142 16.77 5.71 14.67
N GLY A 143 15.90 4.69 14.61
CA GLY A 143 15.20 4.15 15.77
C GLY A 143 13.81 4.76 15.99
N GLY A 144 12.98 4.04 16.76
CA GLY A 144 11.57 4.37 16.93
C GLY A 144 10.72 4.01 15.71
N ALA A 145 9.46 4.45 15.72
CA ALA A 145 8.54 4.21 14.62
C ALA A 145 7.49 5.32 14.52
N HIS A 146 6.90 5.42 13.34
CA HIS A 146 5.86 6.39 13.02
C HIS A 146 4.73 5.74 12.23
N PHE A 147 3.50 6.16 12.52
CA PHE A 147 2.33 5.70 11.82
C PHE A 147 1.90 6.70 10.76
N LEU A 148 1.59 6.18 9.58
CA LEU A 148 1.21 6.95 8.39
C LEU A 148 -0.09 6.40 7.82
N ALA A 149 -0.77 7.18 6.99
CA ALA A 149 -1.89 6.71 6.19
C ALA A 149 -1.60 6.89 4.69
N ILE A 150 -1.91 5.87 3.89
CA ILE A 150 -2.06 6.00 2.45
C ILE A 150 -3.52 6.32 2.16
N TYR A 151 -3.76 7.45 1.50
CA TYR A 151 -5.11 7.91 1.17
C TYR A 151 -5.36 7.94 -0.34
N GLY A 152 -4.39 7.52 -1.16
CA GLY A 152 -4.54 7.47 -2.60
C GLY A 152 -3.34 6.88 -3.31
N THR A 153 -3.48 6.73 -4.62
CA THR A 153 -2.46 6.26 -5.55
C THR A 153 -2.44 7.11 -6.80
N ASN A 154 -1.29 7.20 -7.47
CA ASN A 154 -1.14 7.79 -8.79
C ASN A 154 -0.04 7.04 -9.55
N GLY A 155 -0.42 6.17 -10.50
CA GLY A 155 0.56 5.30 -11.16
C GLY A 155 1.25 4.36 -10.15
N ASN A 156 2.58 4.40 -10.13
CA ASN A 156 3.43 3.68 -9.17
C ASN A 156 3.69 4.44 -7.86
N TYR A 157 2.96 5.53 -7.62
CA TYR A 157 3.11 6.37 -6.43
C TYR A 157 1.96 6.17 -5.46
N VAL A 158 2.27 6.28 -4.17
CA VAL A 158 1.31 6.37 -3.07
C VAL A 158 1.22 7.80 -2.57
N LEU A 159 0.01 8.22 -2.22
CA LEU A 159 -0.26 9.50 -1.57
C LEU A 159 -0.30 9.26 -0.06
N ILE A 160 0.70 9.81 0.64
CA ILE A 160 0.94 9.65 2.06
C ILE A 160 0.39 10.85 2.82
N ALA A 161 -0.33 10.58 3.90
CA ALA A 161 -0.70 11.57 4.90
C ALA A 161 0.04 11.25 6.22
N ASP A 162 0.76 12.25 6.72
CA ASP A 162 1.62 12.17 7.90
C ASP A 162 1.21 13.25 8.93
N SER A 163 1.03 12.86 10.19
CA SER A 163 0.66 13.76 11.28
C SER A 163 1.76 14.74 11.73
N ILE A 164 3.01 14.53 11.30
CA ILE A 164 4.19 15.38 11.52
C ILE A 164 4.49 16.17 10.25
N TYR A 165 4.68 15.46 9.13
CA TYR A 165 5.24 16.03 7.89
C TYR A 165 4.18 16.42 6.84
N GLY A 166 2.90 16.17 7.11
CA GLY A 166 1.81 16.52 6.20
C GLY A 166 1.67 15.56 5.01
N TYR A 167 1.13 16.06 3.91
CA TYR A 167 0.85 15.24 2.72
C TYR A 167 2.04 15.17 1.78
N SER A 168 2.29 14.01 1.17
CA SER A 168 3.33 13.85 0.16
C SER A 168 3.05 12.70 -0.80
N THR A 169 3.62 12.76 -2.00
CA THR A 169 3.58 11.68 -2.99
C THR A 169 4.92 10.94 -3.00
N ARG A 170 4.90 9.60 -2.93
CA ARG A 170 6.10 8.76 -2.81
C ARG A 170 6.04 7.57 -3.76
N ALA A 171 7.14 7.28 -4.43
CA ALA A 171 7.23 6.10 -5.28
C ALA A 171 7.21 4.85 -4.40
N LEU A 172 6.29 3.92 -4.66
CA LEU A 172 6.08 2.75 -3.78
C LEU A 172 7.35 1.89 -3.65
N ASN A 173 8.13 1.75 -4.72
CA ASN A 173 9.34 0.92 -4.76
C ASN A 173 10.49 1.41 -3.87
N SER A 174 10.46 2.66 -3.42
CA SER A 174 11.52 3.26 -2.58
C SER A 174 10.99 3.76 -1.23
N PHE A 175 9.68 3.69 -1.02
CA PHE A 175 9.05 4.12 0.21
C PHE A 175 9.00 2.96 1.23
N PRO A 176 9.31 3.19 2.52
CA PRO A 176 9.70 4.44 3.15
C PRO A 176 11.23 4.62 3.26
N GLY A 177 12.02 3.83 2.54
CA GLY A 177 13.49 3.87 2.61
C GLY A 177 14.10 5.24 2.30
N SER A 178 13.46 6.05 1.45
CA SER A 178 13.87 7.43 1.13
C SER A 178 13.11 8.52 1.90
N TYR A 179 12.17 8.15 2.78
CA TYR A 179 11.26 9.08 3.43
C TYR A 179 11.85 9.63 4.73
N ASN A 180 12.14 10.94 4.79
CA ASN A 180 12.52 11.68 6.01
C ASN A 180 13.58 10.97 6.89
N GLY A 181 14.75 10.68 6.31
CA GLY A 181 15.82 9.93 6.99
C GLY A 181 15.74 8.40 6.81
N GLY A 182 14.62 7.92 6.27
CA GLY A 182 14.44 6.55 5.82
C GLY A 182 13.98 5.58 6.92
N GLY A 183 13.25 4.56 6.50
CA GLY A 183 12.81 3.50 7.39
C GLY A 183 12.28 2.28 6.64
N ASN A 184 11.83 1.31 7.42
CA ASN A 184 11.23 0.07 6.94
C ASN A 184 9.71 0.09 7.14
N TRP A 185 8.94 -0.25 6.10
CA TRP A 185 7.51 -0.51 6.23
C TRP A 185 7.33 -1.90 6.87
N THR A 186 7.08 -1.90 8.17
CA THR A 186 7.05 -3.14 8.96
C THR A 186 5.66 -3.73 9.13
N HIS A 187 4.61 -2.91 9.09
CA HIS A 187 3.23 -3.35 9.29
C HIS A 187 2.27 -2.53 8.43
N THR A 188 1.20 -3.18 7.99
CA THR A 188 0.06 -2.60 7.28
C THR A 188 -1.20 -2.78 8.12
N TYR A 189 -2.02 -1.75 8.23
CA TYR A 189 -3.27 -1.74 8.98
C TYR A 189 -4.41 -1.48 8.00
N PHE A 190 -5.32 -2.44 7.91
CA PHE A 190 -6.52 -2.30 7.10
C PHE A 190 -7.61 -1.61 7.90
N THR A 191 -8.39 -0.78 7.23
CA THR A 191 -9.46 -0.01 7.85
C THR A 191 -10.78 -0.27 7.16
N ALA A 192 -11.87 -0.16 7.91
CA ALA A 192 -13.24 -0.19 7.41
C ALA A 192 -14.14 0.51 8.43
N LYS A 193 -15.32 0.95 8.02
CA LYS A 193 -16.33 1.43 8.96
C LYS A 193 -16.94 0.25 9.73
N ASN A 194 -16.83 0.26 11.07
CA ASN A 194 -17.41 -0.75 11.96
C ASN A 194 -18.49 -0.15 12.88
#